data_AF-A0A545BAJ6-F1
#
_entry.id   AF-A0A545BAJ6-F1
#
_cell.length_a   1.000
_cell.length_b   1.000
_cell.length_c   1.000
_cell.angle_alpha   90.00
_cell.angle_beta   90.00
_cell.angle_gamma   90.00
#
_symmetry.space_group_name_H-M   'P 1'
#
loop_
_entity.id
_entity.type
_entity.pdbx_description
1 polymer ?
#
loop_
_entity_poly.entity_id
_entity_poly.type
_entity_poly.pdbx_seq_one_letter_code
_entity_poly.pdbx_strand_id
1 'polypeptide(L)'
;MTQTTHHTPETARQADPFPVKGMDAVVFAVGNAKQAAHYYSTAFGMKLVAYSGPENGSRETASYVLENGSARFVLTSVIKAATPWGHFLAEHVAEHGDGVVDLAIEVPDARAAFAYAVEHGA
;
A
#
# COMPACT_ATOMS: atom_id res chain seq x y z
N MET A 1 -19.75 -29.85 -3.14
CA MET A 1 -19.12 -29.02 -2.09
C MET A 1 -19.78 -27.66 -2.17
N THR A 2 -20.74 -27.41 -1.29
CA THR A 2 -21.62 -26.22 -1.35
C THR A 2 -20.85 -25.03 -0.79
N GLN A 3 -20.45 -24.08 -1.64
CA GLN A 3 -19.87 -22.81 -1.18
C GLN A 3 -21.00 -21.91 -0.69
N THR A 4 -21.04 -21.68 0.62
CA THR A 4 -21.89 -20.68 1.24
C THR A 4 -21.24 -19.31 1.01
N THR A 5 -21.66 -18.58 -0.03
CA THR A 5 -21.34 -17.16 -0.16
C THR A 5 -22.16 -16.40 0.87
N HIS A 6 -21.52 -15.95 1.95
CA HIS A 6 -22.13 -15.00 2.88
C HIS A 6 -22.28 -13.65 2.19
N HIS A 7 -23.41 -13.46 1.50
CA HIS A 7 -23.81 -12.16 0.98
C HIS A 7 -24.29 -11.31 2.16
N THR A 8 -23.48 -10.34 2.59
CA THR A 8 -23.92 -9.32 3.54
C THR A 8 -25.03 -8.51 2.85
N PRO A 9 -26.23 -8.39 3.46
CA PRO A 9 -27.35 -7.70 2.82
C PRO A 9 -27.00 -6.24 2.54
N GLU A 10 -27.38 -5.77 1.35
CA GLU A 10 -27.09 -4.42 0.81
C GLU A 10 -27.54 -3.29 1.76
N THR A 11 -28.59 -3.53 2.55
CA THR A 11 -29.12 -2.60 3.57
C THR A 11 -28.12 -2.31 4.70
N ALA A 12 -27.23 -3.24 5.04
CA ALA A 12 -26.22 -3.02 6.08
C ALA A 12 -25.08 -2.10 5.62
N ARG A 13 -24.79 -2.04 4.30
CA ARG A 13 -23.77 -1.14 3.75
C ARG A 13 -24.23 0.32 3.67
N GLN A 14 -25.53 0.58 3.55
CA GLN A 14 -26.06 1.95 3.49
C GLN A 14 -26.02 2.69 4.84
N ALA A 15 -25.80 1.98 5.95
CA ALA A 15 -25.69 2.55 7.29
C ALA A 15 -24.29 2.44 7.90
N ASP A 16 -23.30 1.96 7.14
CA ASP A 16 -21.92 1.86 7.61
C ASP A 16 -21.28 3.26 7.62
N PRO A 17 -20.93 3.83 8.78
CA PRO A 17 -20.28 5.14 8.86
C PRO A 17 -18.82 5.11 8.39
N PHE A 18 -18.25 3.93 8.14
CA PHE A 18 -16.91 3.74 7.59
C PHE A 18 -16.93 2.70 6.44
N PRO A 19 -17.56 3.03 5.29
CA PRO A 19 -17.80 2.05 4.23
C PRO A 19 -16.51 1.68 3.49
N VAL A 20 -15.92 0.53 3.84
CA VAL A 20 -14.73 -0.01 3.18
C VAL A 20 -15.14 -0.76 1.90
N LYS A 21 -14.53 -0.40 0.77
CA LYS A 21 -14.74 -1.09 -0.52
C LYS A 21 -13.85 -2.32 -0.66
N GLY A 22 -12.62 -2.24 -0.15
CA GLY A 22 -11.64 -3.31 -0.21
C GLY A 22 -10.22 -2.83 0.05
N MET A 23 -9.24 -3.70 -0.23
CA MET A 23 -7.82 -3.36 -0.21
C MET A 23 -7.46 -2.52 -1.44
N ASP A 24 -6.74 -1.41 -1.23
CA ASP A 24 -6.20 -0.59 -2.33
C ASP A 24 -4.77 -0.99 -2.69
N ALA A 25 -3.90 -1.12 -1.69
CA ALA A 25 -2.49 -1.47 -1.89
C ALA A 25 -1.85 -2.06 -0.63
N VAL A 26 -0.82 -2.87 -0.84
CA VAL A 26 0.16 -3.22 0.20
C VAL A 26 1.43 -2.41 -0.06
N VAL A 27 1.86 -1.64 0.93
CA VAL A 27 3.04 -0.77 0.82
C VAL A 27 4.21 -1.38 1.56
N PHE A 28 5.32 -1.54 0.87
CA PHE A 28 6.54 -2.12 1.40
C PHE A 28 7.64 -1.08 1.50
N ALA A 29 8.39 -1.14 2.61
CA ALA A 29 9.72 -0.58 2.69
C ALA A 29 10.72 -1.69 2.37
N VAL A 30 11.58 -1.46 1.38
CA VAL A 30 12.56 -2.44 0.90
C VAL A 30 13.92 -1.79 0.69
N GLY A 31 14.99 -2.57 0.81
CA GLY A 31 16.35 -2.08 0.61
C GLY A 31 16.63 -1.65 -0.84
N ASN A 32 16.03 -2.33 -1.82
CA ASN A 32 16.17 -2.01 -3.23
C ASN A 32 14.86 -2.23 -4.00
N ALA A 33 14.10 -1.15 -4.22
CA ALA A 33 12.78 -1.26 -4.84
C ALA A 33 12.83 -1.69 -6.30
N LYS A 34 13.92 -1.39 -7.03
CA LYS A 34 14.08 -1.83 -8.43
C LYS A 34 14.27 -3.35 -8.52
N GLN A 35 15.09 -3.91 -7.64
CA GLN A 35 15.30 -5.36 -7.56
C GLN A 35 14.01 -6.06 -7.12
N ALA A 36 13.37 -5.56 -6.06
CA ALA A 36 12.10 -6.10 -5.59
C ALA A 36 11.04 -6.05 -6.70
N ALA A 37 10.94 -4.92 -7.42
CA ALA A 37 10.01 -4.76 -8.52
C ALA A 37 10.23 -5.80 -9.63
N HIS A 38 11.49 -6.03 -9.98
CA HIS A 38 11.86 -7.08 -10.93
C HIS A 38 11.47 -8.48 -10.41
N TYR A 39 11.78 -8.80 -9.15
CA TYR A 39 11.42 -10.08 -8.55
C TYR A 39 9.92 -10.34 -8.57
N TYR A 40 9.11 -9.42 -8.04
CA TYR A 40 7.64 -9.59 -8.01
C TYR A 40 7.03 -9.57 -9.41
N SER A 41 7.60 -8.82 -10.36
CA SER A 41 7.13 -8.89 -11.75
C SER A 41 7.38 -10.26 -12.37
N THR A 42 8.57 -10.84 -12.18
CA THR A 42 8.93 -12.14 -12.77
C THR A 42 8.29 -13.31 -12.03
N ALA A 43 8.33 -13.34 -10.70
CA ALA A 43 7.90 -14.48 -9.91
C ALA A 43 6.37 -14.52 -9.69
N PHE A 44 5.71 -13.36 -9.62
CA PHE A 44 4.27 -13.27 -9.34
C PHE A 44 3.47 -12.80 -10.56
N GLY A 45 4.14 -12.58 -11.69
CA GLY A 45 3.51 -12.11 -12.93
C GLY A 45 2.91 -10.71 -12.81
N MET A 46 3.37 -9.90 -11.86
CA MET A 46 2.86 -8.54 -11.68
C MET A 46 3.40 -7.60 -12.75
N LYS A 47 2.58 -6.66 -13.19
CA LYS A 47 2.95 -5.65 -14.18
C LYS A 47 3.34 -4.36 -13.47
N LEU A 48 4.49 -3.78 -13.83
CA LEU A 48 4.85 -2.42 -13.44
C LEU A 48 3.93 -1.41 -14.12
N VAL A 49 3.17 -0.65 -13.33
CA VAL A 49 2.18 0.33 -13.82
C VAL A 49 2.54 1.79 -13.50
N ALA A 50 3.35 2.04 -12.47
CA ALA A 50 3.83 3.39 -12.15
C ALA A 50 5.21 3.37 -11.48
N TYR A 51 5.91 4.50 -11.62
CA TYR A 51 7.22 4.75 -11.03
C TYR A 51 7.32 6.19 -10.53
N SER A 52 7.91 6.37 -9.36
CA SER A 52 8.35 7.65 -8.83
C SER A 52 9.77 7.52 -8.31
N GLY A 53 10.69 8.35 -8.80
CA GLY A 53 12.07 8.38 -8.35
C GLY A 53 12.77 9.68 -8.75
N PRO A 54 14.11 9.76 -8.66
CA PRO A 54 14.84 11.00 -8.87
C PRO A 54 14.61 11.62 -10.26
N GLU A 55 14.43 10.77 -11.28
CA GLU A 55 14.14 11.17 -12.65
C GLU A 55 12.78 11.90 -12.75
N ASN A 56 11.88 11.67 -11.80
CA ASN A 56 10.52 12.21 -11.73
C ASN A 56 10.36 13.22 -10.57
N GLY A 57 11.46 13.68 -9.97
CA GLY A 57 11.46 14.68 -8.88
C GLY A 57 11.43 14.10 -7.46
N SER A 58 11.27 12.79 -7.28
CA SER A 58 11.37 12.14 -5.96
C SER A 58 12.82 11.80 -5.62
N ARG A 59 13.53 12.75 -4.99
CA ARG A 59 14.96 12.59 -4.68
C ARG A 59 15.25 11.73 -3.46
N GLU A 60 14.29 11.64 -2.54
CA GLU A 60 14.46 10.91 -1.28
C GLU A 60 14.24 9.40 -1.44
N THR A 61 13.22 9.00 -2.21
CA THR A 61 12.81 7.61 -2.41
C THR A 61 12.65 7.26 -3.88
N ALA A 62 12.79 5.96 -4.17
CA ALA A 62 12.27 5.34 -5.38
C ALA A 62 11.12 4.40 -5.03
N SER A 63 9.97 4.55 -5.69
CA SER A 63 8.77 3.75 -5.51
C SER A 63 8.30 3.17 -6.84
N TYR A 64 7.98 1.88 -6.82
CA TYR A 64 7.45 1.13 -7.97
C TYR A 64 6.08 0.56 -7.62
N VAL A 65 5.10 0.78 -8.49
CA VAL A 65 3.75 0.23 -8.32
C VAL A 65 3.56 -0.94 -9.26
N LEU A 66 3.28 -2.12 -8.70
CA LEU A 66 3.00 -3.34 -9.46
C LEU A 66 1.56 -3.77 -9.28
N GLU A 67 0.95 -4.32 -10.33
CA GLU A 67 -0.42 -4.84 -10.29
C GLU A 67 -0.54 -6.24 -10.91
N ASN A 68 -1.39 -7.09 -10.33
CA ASN A 68 -1.90 -8.32 -10.95
C ASN A 68 -3.35 -8.55 -10.50
N GLY A 69 -4.31 -8.40 -11.42
CA GLY A 69 -5.73 -8.39 -11.08
C GLY A 69 -6.05 -7.23 -10.13
N SER A 70 -6.65 -7.53 -8.98
CA SER A 70 -6.93 -6.54 -7.93
C SER A 70 -5.79 -6.35 -6.93
N ALA A 71 -4.70 -7.13 -7.01
CA ALA A 71 -3.57 -6.97 -6.11
C ALA A 71 -2.66 -5.83 -6.59
N ARG A 72 -2.30 -4.92 -5.69
CA ARG A 72 -1.40 -3.80 -5.93
C ARG A 72 -0.31 -3.73 -4.85
N PHE A 73 0.94 -3.73 -5.27
CA PHE A 73 2.10 -3.53 -4.39
C PHE A 73 2.79 -2.22 -4.70
N VAL A 74 3.12 -1.47 -3.65
CA VAL A 74 3.95 -0.26 -3.73
C VAL A 74 5.26 -0.58 -3.03
N LEU A 75 6.33 -0.75 -3.81
CA LEU A 75 7.66 -1.10 -3.30
C LEU A 75 8.49 0.17 -3.22
N THR A 76 8.88 0.58 -2.02
CA THR A 76 9.61 1.84 -1.80
C THR A 76 10.97 1.59 -1.16
N SER A 77 12.03 2.13 -1.75
CA SER A 77 13.38 2.14 -1.19
C SER A 77 13.89 3.57 -1.00
N VAL A 78 14.62 3.78 0.09
CA VAL A 78 15.24 5.07 0.40
C VAL A 78 16.53 5.23 -0.41
N ILE A 79 16.67 6.35 -1.10
CA ILE A 79 17.90 6.75 -1.82
C ILE A 79 18.75 7.61 -0.89
N LYS A 80 18.13 8.63 -0.29
CA LYS A 80 18.76 9.52 0.69
C LYS A 80 17.70 10.02 1.65
N ALA A 81 17.71 9.51 2.88
CA ALA A 81 16.87 10.02 3.95
C ALA A 81 17.19 11.51 4.19
N ALA A 82 16.18 12.36 4.03
CA ALA A 82 16.25 13.80 4.23
C ALA A 82 15.08 14.33 5.07
N THR A 83 14.00 13.57 5.15
CA THR A 83 12.78 13.84 5.91
C THR A 83 12.56 12.76 6.96
N PRO A 84 11.74 13.02 7.99
CA PRO A 84 11.37 12.00 8.98
C PRO A 84 10.80 10.72 8.35
N TRP A 85 10.10 10.85 7.21
CA TRP A 85 9.56 9.71 6.48
C TRP A 85 10.65 8.84 5.87
N GLY A 86 11.64 9.44 5.20
CA GLY A 86 12.79 8.71 4.68
C GLY A 86 13.60 8.02 5.78
N HIS A 87 13.74 8.65 6.95
CA HIS A 87 14.38 8.04 8.11
C HIS A 87 13.61 6.82 8.64
N PHE A 88 12.29 6.97 8.84
CA PHE A 88 11.42 5.87 9.25
C PHE A 88 11.54 4.65 8.33
N LEU A 89 11.49 4.85 7.01
CA LEU A 89 11.61 3.75 6.05
C LEU A 89 12.98 3.06 6.12
N ALA A 90 14.06 3.83 6.24
CA ALA A 90 15.41 3.29 6.32
C ALA A 90 15.63 2.50 7.61
N GLU A 91 15.15 3.03 8.74
CA GLU A 91 15.22 2.36 10.05
C GLU A 91 14.38 1.08 10.07
N HIS A 92 13.16 1.13 9.52
CA HIS A 92 12.30 -0.05 9.42
C HIS A 92 13.00 -1.19 8.67
N VAL A 93 13.61 -0.90 7.51
CA VAL A 93 14.36 -1.89 6.72
C VAL A 93 15.60 -2.38 7.46
N ALA A 94 16.30 -1.51 8.19
CA ALA A 94 17.48 -1.90 8.96
C ALA A 94 17.14 -2.85 10.12
N GLU A 95 16.00 -2.64 10.78
CA GLU A 95 15.55 -3.43 11.92
C GLU A 95 14.86 -4.74 11.53
N HIS A 96 14.06 -4.72 10.46
CA HIS A 96 13.13 -5.81 10.11
C HIS A 96 13.43 -6.48 8.77
N GLY A 97 14.30 -5.89 7.94
CA GLY A 97 14.46 -6.26 6.54
C GLY A 97 13.33 -5.72 5.65
N ASP A 98 13.22 -6.28 4.44
CA ASP A 98 12.17 -5.92 3.49
C ASP A 98 10.79 -6.32 4.05
N GLY A 99 9.91 -5.34 4.25
CA GLY A 99 8.68 -5.54 5.04
C GLY A 99 7.52 -4.62 4.65
N VAL A 100 6.33 -5.00 5.08
CA VAL A 100 5.10 -4.20 4.92
C VAL A 100 5.09 -3.09 5.96
N VAL A 101 4.89 -1.86 5.51
CA VAL A 101 4.78 -0.67 6.38
C VAL A 101 3.38 -0.07 6.39
N ASP A 102 2.54 -0.38 5.39
CA ASP A 102 1.16 0.09 5.34
C ASP A 102 0.25 -0.87 4.55
N LEU A 103 -1.02 -0.93 4.96
CA LEU A 103 -2.12 -1.67 4.35
C LEU A 103 -3.22 -0.67 3.98
N ALA A 104 -3.15 -0.14 2.76
CA ALA A 104 -4.08 0.85 2.27
C ALA A 104 -5.44 0.22 1.94
N ILE A 105 -6.51 0.87 2.38
CA ILE A 105 -7.90 0.47 2.12
C ILE A 105 -8.62 1.53 1.27
N GLU A 106 -9.45 1.07 0.34
CA GLU A 106 -10.26 1.96 -0.49
C GLU A 106 -11.56 2.31 0.25
N VAL A 107 -11.79 3.61 0.39
CA VAL A 107 -13.02 4.21 0.94
C VAL A 107 -13.57 5.26 -0.02
N PRO A 108 -14.87 5.56 -0.01
CA PRO A 108 -15.46 6.61 -0.84
C PRO A 108 -14.89 8.01 -0.58
N ASP A 109 -14.58 8.33 0.68
CA ASP A 109 -13.98 9.59 1.11
C ASP A 109 -12.96 9.35 2.22
N ALA A 110 -11.66 9.49 1.88
CA ALA A 110 -10.57 9.27 2.82
C ALA A 110 -10.53 10.29 3.97
N ARG A 111 -11.00 11.52 3.75
CA ARG A 111 -11.02 12.56 4.80
C ARG A 111 -12.13 12.28 5.81
N ALA A 112 -13.32 11.92 5.34
CA ALA A 112 -14.42 11.54 6.20
C ALA A 112 -14.10 10.28 7.00
N ALA A 113 -13.53 9.26 6.34
CA ALA A 113 -13.06 8.04 6.97
C ALA A 113 -12.03 8.35 8.08
N PHE A 114 -10.99 9.13 7.77
CA PHE A 114 -9.98 9.51 8.74
C PHE A 114 -10.58 10.23 9.97
N ALA A 115 -11.44 11.22 9.75
CA ALA A 115 -12.08 11.96 10.85
C ALA A 115 -12.91 11.04 11.74
N TYR A 116 -13.71 10.15 11.14
CA TYR A 116 -14.48 9.15 11.88
C TYR A 116 -13.59 8.21 12.70
N ALA A 117 -12.50 7.71 12.11
CA ALA A 117 -11.58 6.82 12.81
C ALA A 117 -10.92 7.49 14.03
N VAL A 118 -10.45 8.74 13.89
CA VAL A 118 -9.85 9.50 14.98
C VAL A 118 -10.86 9.81 16.09
N GLU A 119 -12.11 10.16 15.75
CA GLU A 119 -13.18 10.37 16.73
C GLU A 119 -13.45 9.10 17.56
N HIS A 120 -13.15 7.93 17.02
CA HIS A 120 -13.33 6.63 17.67
C HIS A 120 -12.03 6.00 18.20
N GLY A 121 -10.94 6.77 18.27
CA GLY A 121 -9.71 6.39 18.98
C GLY A 121 -8.61 5.72 18.16
N ALA A 122 -8.61 5.89 16.84
CA ALA A 122 -7.46 5.57 15.98
C ALA A 122 -6.24 6.45 16.25
#